data_AF-A0AAV0NTW4-F1
#
_entry.id   AF-A0AAV0NTW4-F1
#
_cell.length_a   1.000
_cell.length_b   1.000
_cell.length_c   1.000
_cell.angle_alpha   90.00
_cell.angle_beta   90.00
_cell.angle_gamma   90.00
#
_symmetry.space_group_name_H-M   'P 1'
#
loop_
_entity.id
_entity.type
_entity.pdbx_description
1 polymer ?
#
loop_
_entity_poly.entity_id
_entity_poly.type
_entity_poly.pdbx_seq_one_letter_code
_entity_poly.pdbx_strand_id
1 'polypeptide(L)'
;MVDKAVDVLANLATIPEGRNVIGQQGGIPVLVEVVELGSTRGKENAAAALLQLCTNSNRFCNMVLQEGVVPPLVALSQSGTPRAVEKVKLFWFFSFEFCLAYMLK
;
A
#
# COMPACT_ATOMS: atom_id res chain seq x y z
N MET A 1 12.61 -6.58 -13.86
CA MET A 1 13.57 -5.92 -12.94
C MET A 1 12.86 -5.17 -11.82
N VAL A 2 11.75 -4.48 -12.12
CA VAL A 2 10.92 -3.75 -11.14
C VAL A 2 10.44 -4.62 -9.97
N ASP A 3 10.02 -5.87 -10.22
CA ASP A 3 9.52 -6.74 -9.13
C ASP A 3 10.55 -6.99 -8.01
N LYS A 4 11.83 -7.15 -8.37
CA LYS A 4 12.90 -7.35 -7.36
C LYS A 4 13.12 -6.09 -6.51
N ALA A 5 12.99 -4.90 -7.10
CA ALA A 5 13.10 -3.65 -6.36
C ALA A 5 11.90 -3.47 -5.41
N VAL A 6 10.70 -3.80 -5.87
CA VAL A 6 9.48 -3.75 -5.04
C VAL A 6 9.54 -4.77 -3.90
N ASP A 7 10.10 -5.96 -4.12
CA ASP A 7 10.35 -6.94 -3.07
C ASP A 7 11.25 -6.36 -1.96
N VAL A 8 12.32 -5.64 -2.35
CA VAL A 8 13.22 -4.98 -1.39
C VAL A 8 12.49 -3.86 -0.64
N LEU A 9 11.70 -3.04 -1.34
CA LEU A 9 10.91 -1.98 -0.70
C LEU A 9 9.87 -2.54 0.27
N ALA A 10 9.22 -3.65 -0.07
CA ALA A 10 8.27 -4.33 0.81
C ALA A 10 8.96 -4.86 2.07
N ASN A 11 10.17 -5.40 1.94
CA ASN A 11 10.97 -5.81 3.10
C ASN A 11 11.38 -4.60 3.96
N LEU A 12 11.82 -3.49 3.35
CA LEU A 12 12.17 -2.26 4.07
C LEU A 12 10.96 -1.65 4.80
N ALA A 13 9.75 -1.79 4.26
CA ALA A 13 8.53 -1.32 4.93
C ALA A 13 8.23 -2.08 6.23
N THR A 14 8.84 -3.26 6.47
CA THR A 14 8.67 -3.99 7.75
C THR A 14 9.44 -3.35 8.91
N ILE A 15 10.45 -2.52 8.63
CA ILE A 15 11.26 -1.85 9.66
C ILE A 15 10.95 -0.35 9.75
N PRO A 16 11.03 0.28 10.95
CA PRO A 16 10.67 1.69 11.14
C PRO A 16 11.44 2.67 10.26
N GLU A 17 12.76 2.48 10.14
CA GLU A 17 13.65 3.35 9.38
C GLU A 17 13.32 3.26 7.89
N GLY A 18 13.10 2.04 7.39
CA GLY A 18 12.72 1.80 6.00
C GLY A 18 11.38 2.46 5.65
N ARG A 19 10.38 2.37 6.52
CA ARG A 19 9.10 3.09 6.33
C ARG A 19 9.29 4.59 6.19
N ASN A 20 10.10 5.19 7.06
CA ASN A 20 10.36 6.62 7.01
C ASN A 20 11.06 7.03 5.71
N VAL A 21 12.08 6.28 5.29
CA VAL A 21 12.80 6.57 4.05
C VAL A 21 11.87 6.44 2.84
N ILE A 22 11.07 5.37 2.76
CA ILE A 22 10.11 5.15 1.66
C ILE A 22 9.11 6.30 1.58
N GLY A 23 8.52 6.69 2.72
CA GLY A 23 7.52 7.76 2.77
C GLY A 23 8.09 9.16 2.49
N GLN A 24 9.34 9.43 2.85
CA GLN A 24 9.97 10.74 2.65
C GLN A 24 10.64 10.92 1.29
N GLN A 25 11.12 9.83 0.66
CA GLN A 25 11.86 9.87 -0.61
C GLN A 25 10.98 9.57 -1.83
N GLY A 26 9.67 9.82 -1.73
CA GLY A 26 8.75 9.66 -2.86
C GLY A 26 8.51 8.20 -3.28
N GLY A 27 8.68 7.23 -2.37
CA GLY A 27 8.39 5.83 -2.67
C GLY A 27 6.90 5.51 -2.76
N ILE A 28 6.04 6.33 -2.14
CA ILE A 28 4.58 6.12 -2.14
C ILE A 28 3.98 6.16 -3.55
N PRO A 29 4.16 7.23 -4.37
CA PRO A 29 3.63 7.28 -5.74
C PRO A 29 4.09 6.08 -6.59
N VAL A 30 5.36 5.69 -6.48
CA VAL A 30 5.92 4.54 -7.20
C VAL A 30 5.22 3.24 -6.82
N LEU A 31 4.97 3.03 -5.53
CA LEU A 31 4.25 1.84 -5.07
C LEU A 31 2.79 1.85 -5.55
N VAL A 32 2.13 3.01 -5.59
CA VAL A 32 0.76 3.13 -6.13
C VAL A 32 0.72 2.75 -7.61
N GLU A 33 1.66 3.25 -8.42
CA GLU A 33 1.80 2.90 -9.83
C GLU A 33 2.02 1.38 -10.02
N VAL A 34 2.82 0.75 -9.17
CA VAL A 34 3.04 -0.70 -9.21
C VAL A 34 1.77 -1.49 -8.87
N VAL A 35 0.91 -1.00 -7.96
CA VAL A 35 -0.39 -1.65 -7.69
C VAL A 35 -1.29 -1.64 -8.92
N GLU A 36 -1.20 -0.59 -9.75
CA GLU A 36 -2.01 -0.46 -10.96
C GLU A 36 -1.45 -1.26 -12.15
N LEU A 37 -0.16 -1.09 -12.44
CA LEU A 37 0.48 -1.54 -13.69
C LEU A 37 1.46 -2.71 -13.50
N GLY A 38 1.79 -3.06 -12.26
CA GLY A 38 2.80 -4.08 -11.95
C GLY A 38 2.40 -5.51 -12.31
N SER A 39 3.36 -6.43 -12.22
CA SER A 39 3.07 -7.87 -12.32
C SER A 39 2.19 -8.32 -11.16
N THR A 40 1.59 -9.51 -11.24
CA THR A 40 0.78 -10.09 -10.15
C THR A 40 1.53 -10.05 -8.81
N ARG A 41 2.82 -10.44 -8.82
CA ARG A 41 3.69 -10.40 -7.63
C ARG A 41 4.05 -8.98 -7.21
N GLY A 42 4.34 -8.10 -8.18
CA GLY A 42 4.61 -6.69 -7.93
C GLY A 42 3.44 -6.00 -7.23
N LYS A 43 2.22 -6.23 -7.71
CA LYS A 43 0.98 -5.70 -7.12
C LYS A 43 0.79 -6.16 -5.67
N GLU A 44 0.98 -7.44 -5.40
CA GLU A 44 0.91 -8.01 -4.05
C GLU A 44 1.91 -7.39 -3.07
N ASN A 45 3.13 -7.17 -3.52
CA ASN A 45 4.21 -6.66 -2.67
C ASN A 45 4.14 -5.16 -2.50
N ALA A 46 3.72 -4.43 -3.53
CA ALA A 46 3.42 -3.01 -3.44
C ALA A 46 2.26 -2.75 -2.47
N ALA A 47 1.16 -3.52 -2.58
CA ALA A 47 0.03 -3.42 -1.66
C ALA A 47 0.45 -3.72 -0.20
N ALA A 48 1.34 -4.70 0.02
CA ALA A 48 1.88 -4.97 1.35
C ALA A 48 2.72 -3.82 1.89
N ALA A 49 3.60 -3.24 1.08
CA ALA A 49 4.42 -2.11 1.47
C ALA A 49 3.56 -0.90 1.86
N LEU A 50 2.55 -0.59 1.04
CA LEU A 50 1.60 0.50 1.32
C LEU A 50 0.81 0.26 2.60
N LEU A 51 0.33 -0.97 2.83
CA LEU A 51 -0.33 -1.34 4.08
C LEU A 51 0.56 -1.10 5.29
N GLN A 52 1.83 -1.54 5.24
CA GLN A 52 2.78 -1.34 6.32
C GLN A 52 3.03 0.15 6.61
N LEU A 53 3.10 0.99 5.58
CA LEU A 53 3.22 2.44 5.75
C LEU A 53 1.98 3.03 6.44
N CYS A 54 0.78 2.64 5.99
CA CYS A 54 -0.48 3.16 6.53
C CYS A 54 -0.70 2.74 7.99
N THR A 55 -0.45 1.47 8.34
CA THR A 55 -0.63 0.94 9.70
C THR A 55 0.31 1.61 10.71
N ASN A 56 1.45 2.12 10.26
CA ASN A 56 2.46 2.71 11.16
C ASN A 56 2.47 4.25 11.17
N SER A 57 1.79 4.92 10.24
CA SER A 57 1.81 6.37 10.15
C SER A 57 0.59 6.92 9.41
N ASN A 58 -0.23 7.70 10.14
CA ASN A 58 -1.38 8.40 9.57
C ASN A 58 -0.97 9.40 8.48
N ARG A 59 0.22 10.00 8.60
CA ARG A 59 0.76 10.91 7.59
C ARG A 59 0.98 10.16 6.27
N PHE A 60 1.62 9.00 6.31
CA PHE A 60 1.84 8.22 5.11
C PHE A 60 0.53 7.66 4.56
N CYS A 61 -0.39 7.24 5.44
CA CYS A 61 -1.73 6.83 5.03
C CYS A 61 -2.47 7.92 4.24
N ASN A 62 -2.47 9.15 4.73
CA ASN A 62 -3.08 10.28 4.03
C ASN A 62 -2.43 10.52 2.66
N MET A 63 -1.10 10.42 2.57
CA MET A 63 -0.39 10.54 1.28
C MET A 63 -0.81 9.42 0.32
N VAL A 64 -0.84 8.16 0.77
CA VAL A 64 -1.27 7.00 -0.02
C VAL A 64 -2.69 7.20 -0.58
N LEU A 65 -3.61 7.74 0.24
CA LEU A 65 -4.99 8.01 -0.17
C LEU A 65 -5.07 9.17 -1.18
N GLN A 66 -4.27 10.21 -1.02
CA GLN A 66 -4.19 11.34 -1.94
C GLN A 66 -3.64 10.94 -3.33
N GLU A 67 -2.74 9.97 -3.38
CA GLU A 67 -2.22 9.40 -4.63
C GLU A 67 -3.25 8.52 -5.37
N GLY A 68 -4.45 8.34 -4.81
CA GLY A 68 -5.53 7.64 -5.52
C GLY A 68 -5.37 6.13 -5.59
N VAL A 69 -4.76 5.50 -4.57
CA VAL A 69 -4.55 4.04 -4.55
C VAL A 69 -5.87 3.24 -4.45
N VAL A 70 -6.99 3.87 -4.09
CA VAL A 70 -8.24 3.17 -3.76
C VAL A 70 -8.79 2.37 -4.94
N PRO A 71 -8.99 2.92 -6.16
CA PRO A 71 -9.46 2.13 -7.30
C PRO A 71 -8.51 0.97 -7.68
N PRO A 72 -7.18 1.14 -7.73
CA PRO A 72 -6.25 0.03 -7.92
C PRO A 72 -6.36 -1.08 -6.87
N LEU A 73 -6.54 -0.74 -5.58
CA LEU A 73 -6.74 -1.73 -4.52
C LEU A 73 -8.08 -2.46 -4.65
N VAL A 74 -9.15 -1.75 -5.02
CA VAL A 74 -10.45 -2.37 -5.30
C VAL A 74 -10.35 -3.36 -6.45
N ALA A 75 -9.70 -2.98 -7.56
CA ALA A 75 -9.46 -3.89 -8.67
C ALA A 75 -8.63 -5.11 -8.23
N LEU A 76 -7.56 -4.90 -7.44
CA LEU A 76 -6.75 -5.98 -6.90
C LEU A 76 -7.53 -6.91 -5.95
N SER A 77 -8.54 -6.41 -5.25
CA SER A 77 -9.41 -7.25 -4.41
C SER A 77 -10.33 -8.18 -5.22
N GLN A 78 -10.63 -7.82 -6.47
CA GLN A 78 -11.54 -8.56 -7.35
C GLN A 78 -10.79 -9.49 -8.30
N SER A 79 -9.62 -9.08 -8.78
CA SER A 79 -8.82 -9.82 -9.77
C SER A 79 -7.48 -10.34 -9.25
N GLY A 80 -7.15 -10.08 -7.98
CA GLY A 80 -5.88 -10.47 -7.37
C GLY A 80 -5.85 -11.91 -6.88
N THR A 81 -4.65 -12.40 -6.56
CA THR A 81 -4.48 -13.72 -5.94
C THR A 81 -5.07 -13.73 -4.52
N PRO A 82 -5.33 -14.91 -3.92
CA PRO A 82 -5.80 -14.98 -2.54
C PRO A 82 -4.93 -14.18 -1.54
N ARG A 83 -3.61 -14.15 -1.75
CA ARG A 83 -2.66 -13.36 -0.95
C ARG A 83 -2.82 -11.86 -1.17
N ALA A 84 -3.05 -11.43 -2.41
CA ALA A 84 -3.33 -10.03 -2.72
C ALA A 84 -4.63 -9.58 -2.04
N VAL A 85 -5.68 -10.39 -2.17
CA VAL A 85 -7.00 -10.13 -1.60
C VAL A 85 -6.95 -10.04 -0.07
N GLU A 86 -6.21 -10.93 0.60
CA GLU A 86 -6.01 -10.89 2.05
C GLU A 86 -5.36 -9.57 2.50
N LYS A 87 -4.30 -9.12 1.81
CA LYS A 87 -3.63 -7.85 2.09
C LYS A 87 -4.55 -6.65 1.87
N VAL A 88 -5.35 -6.64 0.80
CA VAL A 88 -6.33 -5.57 0.57
C VAL A 88 -7.42 -5.58 1.63
N LYS A 89 -7.89 -6.76 2.07
CA LYS A 89 -8.86 -6.86 3.18
C LYS A 89 -8.30 -6.31 4.48
N LEU A 90 -7.03 -6.58 4.81
CA LEU A 90 -6.37 -5.98 5.97
C LEU A 90 -6.26 -4.45 5.82
N PHE A 91 -5.91 -3.96 4.63
CA PHE A 91 -5.93 -2.54 4.33
C PHE A 91 -7.33 -1.94 4.55
N TRP A 92 -8.39 -2.56 4.05
CA TRP A 92 -9.75 -2.10 4.25
C TRP A 92 -10.19 -2.20 5.71
N PHE A 93 -9.81 -3.24 6.45
CA PHE A 93 -10.15 -3.35 7.86
C PHE A 93 -9.54 -2.18 8.67
N PHE A 94 -8.26 -1.89 8.46
CA PHE A 94 -7.61 -0.72 9.05
C PHE A 94 -8.20 0.60 8.53
N SER A 95 -8.51 0.65 7.24
CA SER A 95 -9.08 1.83 6.61
C SER A 95 -10.55 2.05 6.98
N PHE A 96 -11.31 1.05 7.46
CA PHE A 96 -12.71 1.18 7.88
C PHE A 96 -12.81 1.82 9.27
N GLU A 97 -11.89 1.49 10.19
CA GLU A 97 -11.71 2.27 11.42
C GLU A 97 -11.29 3.72 11.11
N PHE A 98 -10.42 3.91 10.11
CA PHE A 98 -10.01 5.24 9.65
C PHE A 98 -11.12 6.00 8.91
N CYS A 99 -11.95 5.34 8.10
CA CYS A 99 -13.00 5.96 7.30
C CYS A 99 -14.17 6.42 8.19
N LEU A 100 -14.48 5.70 9.27
CA LEU A 100 -15.38 6.20 10.32
C LEU A 100 -14.81 7.47 10.99
N ALA A 101 -13.49 7.53 11.22
CA ALA A 101 -12.84 8.71 11.77
C ALA A 101 -12.70 9.90 10.78
N TYR A 102 -12.72 9.63 9.48
CA TYR A 102 -12.60 10.63 8.41
C TYR A 102 -13.95 11.17 7.91
N MET A 103 -15.03 10.37 7.94
CA MET A 103 -16.40 10.81 7.62
C MET A 103 -17.08 11.59 8.78
N LEU A 104 -16.44 11.65 9.97
CA LEU A 104 -16.91 12.40 11.15
C LEU A 104 -16.13 13.70 11.40
N LYS A 105 -15.41 14.23 10.40
CA LYS A 105 -14.78 15.56 10.45
C LYS A 105 -15.21 16.43 9.28
#